data_AF-A0A2V7ENG1-F1
#
_entry.id   AF-A0A2V7ENG1-F1
#
_cell.length_a   1.000
_cell.length_b   1.000
_cell.length_c   1.000
_cell.angle_alpha   90.00
_cell.angle_beta   90.00
_cell.angle_gamma   90.00
#
_symmetry.space_group_name_H-M   'P 1'
#
loop_
_entity.id
_entity.type
_entity.pdbx_description
1 polymer ?
#
loop_
_entity_poly.entity_id
_entity_poly.type
_entity_poly.pdbx_seq_one_letter_code
_entity_poly.pdbx_strand_id
1 'polypeptide(L)'
;MTFKPAIWYPITVVLSAFNLVAVGFTAAEPWHAATHAALALGFGLWAQRLRQGLRGSGLQGGSELQARLDALEDTLEAEVSKLRQELSETQERLDFAERLLAQGRESGRVGPQR
;
A
#
# COMPACT_ATOMS: atom_id res chain seq x y z
N MET A 1 1.55 -30.62 1.46
CA MET A 1 0.75 -29.42 1.84
C MET A 1 1.43 -28.22 1.22
N THR A 2 0.86 -27.70 0.14
CA THR A 2 1.24 -26.43 -0.48
C THR A 2 1.10 -25.31 0.56
N PHE A 3 2.10 -24.42 0.67
CA PHE A 3 1.99 -23.26 1.56
C PHE A 3 1.03 -22.26 0.92
N LYS A 4 -0.25 -22.47 1.21
CA LYS A 4 -1.36 -21.60 0.82
C LYS A 4 -1.09 -20.17 1.34
N PRO A 5 -1.48 -19.12 0.60
CA PRO A 5 -1.56 -17.75 1.14
C PRO A 5 -2.27 -17.68 2.52
N ALA A 6 -3.17 -18.63 2.78
CA ALA A 6 -3.80 -18.90 4.08
C ALA A 6 -2.84 -19.18 5.27
N ILE A 7 -1.55 -19.42 5.02
CA ILE A 7 -0.51 -19.71 6.04
C ILE A 7 0.44 -18.53 6.23
N TRP A 8 0.47 -17.54 5.33
CA TRP A 8 1.39 -16.38 5.42
C TRP A 8 0.77 -15.14 6.07
N TYR A 9 -0.54 -15.00 5.97
CA TYR A 9 -1.27 -13.99 6.73
C TYR A 9 -1.08 -14.09 8.25
N PRO A 10 -1.10 -15.28 8.89
CA PRO A 10 -0.75 -15.39 10.31
C PRO A 10 0.73 -15.05 10.60
N ILE A 11 1.62 -15.16 9.60
CA ILE A 11 3.06 -14.83 9.77
C ILE A 11 3.24 -13.33 9.95
N THR A 12 2.59 -12.54 9.10
CA THR A 12 2.65 -11.08 9.17
C THR A 12 1.96 -10.54 10.42
N VAL A 13 0.86 -11.17 10.87
CA VAL A 13 0.18 -10.85 12.14
C VAL A 13 1.09 -11.09 13.35
N VAL A 14 1.86 -12.20 13.35
CA VAL A 14 2.84 -12.49 14.41
C VAL A 14 4.02 -11.51 14.37
N LEU A 15 4.52 -11.15 13.18
CA LEU A 15 5.56 -10.13 13.05
C LEU A 15 5.08 -8.76 13.53
N SER A 16 3.81 -8.43 13.29
CA SER A 16 3.21 -7.19 13.78
C SER A 16 3.07 -7.18 15.30
N ALA A 17 2.60 -8.29 15.89
CA ALA A 17 2.57 -8.48 17.35
C ALA A 17 3.97 -8.39 17.98
N PHE A 18 4.97 -8.96 17.32
CA PHE A 18 6.37 -8.87 17.73
C PHE A 18 6.87 -7.42 17.76
N ASN A 19 6.53 -6.65 16.73
CA ASN A 19 6.93 -5.26 16.62
C ASN A 19 6.21 -4.39 17.68
N LEU A 20 4.95 -4.69 17.96
CA LEU A 20 4.16 -4.01 19.00
C LEU A 20 4.70 -4.27 20.41
N VAL A 21 5.08 -5.52 20.69
CA VAL A 21 5.76 -5.92 21.94
C VAL A 21 7.11 -5.23 22.06
N ALA A 22 7.89 -5.18 20.98
CA ALA A 22 9.18 -4.49 20.95
C ALA A 22 9.06 -2.99 21.27
N VAL A 23 8.00 -2.34 20.77
CA VAL A 23 7.70 -0.94 21.10
C VAL A 23 7.28 -0.76 22.56
N GLY A 24 6.54 -1.71 23.16
CA GLY A 24 6.20 -1.67 24.59
C GLY A 24 7.38 -1.95 25.53
N PHE A 25 8.44 -2.59 25.03
CA PHE A 25 9.58 -3.08 25.81
C PHE A 25 10.70 -2.06 25.99
N THR A 26 10.81 -1.06 25.09
CA THR A 26 11.72 0.08 25.27
C THR A 26 11.33 0.96 26.46
N ALA A 27 10.18 0.68 27.09
CA ALA A 27 9.71 1.39 28.26
C ALA A 27 10.18 0.80 29.63
N ALA A 28 10.70 -0.44 29.75
CA ALA A 28 11.07 -0.98 31.08
C ALA A 28 11.97 -2.26 31.13
N GLU A 29 13.14 -2.19 31.82
CA GLU A 29 13.81 -3.26 32.65
C GLU A 29 14.89 -4.27 32.11
N PRO A 30 15.59 -5.09 32.95
CA PRO A 30 16.78 -5.90 32.57
C PRO A 30 16.51 -7.34 32.05
N TRP A 31 15.25 -7.77 31.92
CA TRP A 31 14.89 -9.11 31.42
C TRP A 31 14.94 -9.23 29.88
N HIS A 32 15.58 -8.25 29.24
CA HIS A 32 15.56 -8.00 27.81
C HIS A 32 16.34 -9.03 27.02
N ALA A 33 17.50 -9.44 27.52
CA ALA A 33 18.39 -10.36 26.82
C ALA A 33 17.79 -11.77 26.66
N ALA A 34 17.15 -12.31 27.70
CA ALA A 34 16.52 -13.62 27.66
C ALA A 34 15.33 -13.65 26.68
N THR A 35 14.56 -12.57 26.68
CA THR A 35 13.42 -12.39 25.78
C THR A 35 13.89 -12.28 24.32
N HIS A 36 14.91 -11.48 24.04
CA HIS A 36 15.50 -11.42 22.70
C HIS A 36 16.10 -12.75 22.24
N ALA A 37 16.75 -13.52 23.13
CA ALA A 37 17.30 -14.83 22.79
C ALA A 37 16.21 -15.85 22.44
N ALA A 38 15.12 -15.91 23.22
CA ALA A 38 13.99 -16.80 22.93
C ALA A 38 13.30 -16.45 21.61
N LEU A 39 13.13 -15.16 21.36
CA LEU A 39 12.53 -14.63 20.14
C LEU A 39 13.40 -14.91 18.89
N ALA A 40 14.72 -14.75 19.01
CA ALA A 40 15.67 -15.06 17.94
C ALA A 40 15.66 -16.55 17.59
N LEU A 41 15.60 -17.44 18.60
CA LEU A 41 15.52 -18.89 18.38
C LEU A 41 14.17 -19.29 17.74
N GLY A 42 13.06 -18.71 18.20
CA GLY A 42 11.74 -18.93 17.61
C GLY A 42 11.67 -18.53 16.14
N PHE A 43 12.20 -17.34 15.80
CA PHE A 43 12.26 -16.88 14.42
C PHE A 43 13.23 -17.69 13.55
N GLY A 44 14.38 -18.10 14.10
CA GLY A 44 15.35 -18.93 13.38
C GLY A 44 14.76 -20.28 12.97
N LEU A 45 14.11 -20.98 13.90
CA LEU A 45 13.48 -22.29 13.65
C LEU A 45 12.30 -22.18 12.68
N TRP A 46 11.52 -21.10 12.77
CA TRP A 46 10.38 -20.89 11.89
C TRP A 46 10.77 -20.48 10.46
N ALA A 47 11.79 -19.64 10.30
CA ALA A 47 12.37 -19.29 9.01
C ALA A 47 12.98 -20.52 8.30
N GLN A 48 13.54 -21.45 9.07
CA GLN A 48 14.03 -22.72 8.55
C GLN A 48 12.88 -23.62 8.07
N ARG A 49 11.77 -23.65 8.80
CA ARG A 49 10.56 -24.41 8.42
C ARG A 49 9.83 -23.84 7.20
N LEU A 50 9.75 -22.51 7.05
CA LEU A 50 9.19 -21.84 5.88
C LEU A 50 10.01 -22.10 4.62
N ARG A 51 11.34 -22.06 4.72
CA ARG A 51 12.24 -22.40 3.61
C ARG A 51 12.08 -23.84 3.14
N GLN A 52 11.89 -24.77 4.06
CA GLN A 52 11.61 -26.17 3.73
C GLN A 52 10.23 -26.33 3.07
N GLY A 53 9.24 -25.54 3.48
CA GLY A 53 7.90 -25.51 2.91
C GLY A 53 7.78 -24.94 1.50
N LEU A 54 8.50 -23.85 1.22
CA LEU A 54 8.56 -23.21 -0.10
C LEU A 54 9.32 -24.08 -1.12
N ARG A 55 10.40 -24.74 -0.72
CA ARG A 55 11.14 -25.67 -1.59
C ARG A 55 10.32 -26.89 -2.01
N GLY A 56 9.32 -27.29 -1.21
CA GLY A 56 8.40 -28.38 -1.53
C GLY A 56 7.15 -27.98 -2.35
N SER A 57 6.92 -26.68 -2.60
CA SER A 57 5.69 -26.16 -3.22
C SER A 57 5.95 -25.15 -4.36
N GLY A 58 7.22 -24.84 -4.67
CA GLY A 58 7.63 -23.57 -5.27
C GLY A 58 7.59 -23.43 -6.80
N LEU A 59 7.37 -24.49 -7.59
CA LEU A 59 7.45 -24.38 -9.06
C LEU A 59 6.13 -23.97 -9.75
N GLN A 60 4.97 -24.07 -9.09
CA GLN A 60 3.68 -23.71 -9.68
C GLN A 60 2.98 -22.52 -9.02
N GLY A 61 3.10 -22.33 -7.71
CA GLY A 61 2.37 -21.28 -6.99
C GLY A 61 2.98 -19.88 -7.06
N GLY A 62 4.30 -19.77 -7.29
CA GLY A 62 4.99 -18.49 -7.39
C GLY A 62 4.69 -17.73 -8.68
N SER A 63 4.62 -18.47 -9.81
CA SER A 63 4.31 -17.92 -11.13
C SER A 63 2.89 -17.35 -11.20
N GLU A 64 1.90 -18.09 -10.68
CA GLU A 64 0.49 -17.65 -10.66
C GLU A 64 0.28 -16.43 -9.74
N LEU A 65 0.97 -16.36 -8.60
CA LEU A 65 0.88 -15.20 -7.71
C LEU A 65 1.51 -13.96 -8.35
N GLN A 66 2.64 -14.12 -9.03
CA GLN A 66 3.31 -13.03 -9.74
C GLN A 66 2.43 -12.49 -10.87
N ALA A 67 1.86 -13.37 -11.70
CA ALA A 67 0.98 -12.97 -12.79
C ALA A 67 -0.28 -12.22 -12.31
N ARG A 68 -0.80 -12.57 -11.12
CA ARG A 68 -1.92 -11.85 -10.50
C ARG A 68 -1.55 -10.46 -10.00
N LEU A 69 -0.32 -10.30 -9.48
CA LEU A 69 0.17 -9.00 -9.03
C LEU A 69 0.42 -8.07 -10.21
N ASP A 70 1.06 -8.57 -11.27
CA ASP A 70 1.33 -7.80 -12.49
C ASP A 70 0.00 -7.33 -13.14
N ALA A 71 -1.02 -8.20 -13.21
CA ALA A 71 -2.34 -7.82 -13.73
C ALA A 71 -3.07 -6.77 -12.87
N LEU A 72 -2.88 -6.81 -11.55
CA LEU A 72 -3.41 -5.81 -10.62
C LEU A 72 -2.71 -4.47 -10.80
N GLU A 73 -1.39 -4.48 -10.99
CA GLU A 73 -0.57 -3.29 -11.26
C GLU A 73 -1.01 -2.62 -12.57
N ASP A 74 -1.10 -3.37 -13.66
CA ASP A 74 -1.56 -2.87 -14.97
C ASP A 74 -2.96 -2.22 -14.87
N THR A 75 -3.87 -2.85 -14.13
CA THR A 75 -5.23 -2.32 -13.93
C THR A 75 -5.20 -1.00 -13.16
N LEU A 76 -4.38 -0.94 -12.11
CA LEU A 76 -4.25 0.26 -11.28
C LEU A 76 -3.60 1.42 -12.06
N GLU A 77 -2.59 1.13 -12.88
CA GLU A 77 -1.95 2.13 -13.74
C GLU A 77 -2.95 2.71 -14.77
N ALA A 78 -3.81 1.86 -15.35
CA ALA A 78 -4.86 2.29 -16.25
C ALA A 78 -5.89 3.18 -15.55
N GLU A 79 -6.33 2.82 -14.34
CA GLU A 79 -7.26 3.62 -13.54
C GLU A 79 -6.67 4.98 -13.14
N VAL A 80 -5.41 5.01 -12.70
CA VAL A 80 -4.71 6.25 -12.34
C VAL A 80 -4.54 7.15 -13.56
N SER A 81 -4.20 6.58 -14.72
CA SER A 81 -4.07 7.33 -15.97
C SER A 81 -5.41 7.94 -16.39
N LYS A 82 -6.50 7.18 -16.27
CA LYS A 82 -7.86 7.66 -16.53
C LYS A 82 -8.25 8.79 -15.58
N LEU A 83 -8.01 8.64 -14.28
CA LEU A 83 -8.31 9.68 -13.29
C LEU A 83 -7.53 10.97 -13.55
N ARG A 84 -6.25 10.87 -13.95
CA ARG A 84 -5.45 12.04 -14.33
C ARG A 84 -6.03 12.77 -15.54
N GLN A 85 -6.50 12.02 -16.55
CA GLN A 85 -7.16 12.58 -17.72
C GLN A 85 -8.46 13.33 -17.34
N GLU A 86 -9.32 12.70 -16.55
CA GLU A 86 -10.57 13.31 -16.08
C GLU A 86 -10.29 14.58 -15.26
N LEU A 87 -9.28 14.55 -14.38
CA LEU A 87 -8.86 15.74 -13.63
C LEU A 87 -8.38 16.87 -14.55
N SER A 88 -7.58 16.57 -15.57
CA SER A 88 -7.13 17.58 -16.54
C SER A 88 -8.31 18.25 -17.26
N GLU A 89 -9.30 17.46 -17.70
CA GLU A 89 -10.49 18.00 -18.37
C GLU A 89 -11.34 18.86 -17.42
N THR A 90 -11.48 18.45 -16.16
CA THR A 90 -12.19 19.26 -15.16
C THR A 90 -11.49 20.57 -14.89
N GLN A 91 -10.15 20.58 -14.85
CA GLN A 91 -9.36 21.81 -14.69
C GLN A 91 -9.56 22.76 -15.87
N GLU A 92 -9.51 22.27 -17.12
CA GLU A 92 -9.76 23.09 -18.30
C GLU A 92 -11.17 23.71 -18.30
N ARG A 93 -12.18 22.94 -17.89
CA ARG A 93 -13.56 23.45 -17.78
C ARG A 93 -13.70 24.50 -16.67
N LEU A 94 -12.99 24.33 -15.55
CA LEU A 94 -12.98 25.32 -14.47
C LEU A 94 -12.28 26.61 -14.92
N ASP A 95 -11.12 26.50 -15.57
CA ASP A 95 -10.39 27.64 -16.13
C ASP A 95 -11.25 28.40 -17.16
N PHE A 96 -12.00 27.68 -17.99
CA PHE A 96 -12.93 28.29 -18.93
C PHE A 96 -14.08 29.03 -18.23
N ALA A 97 -14.68 28.42 -17.21
CA ALA A 97 -15.72 29.05 -16.41
C ALA A 97 -15.21 30.30 -15.69
N GLU A 98 -13.99 30.27 -15.15
CA GLU A 98 -13.35 31.42 -14.52
C GLU A 98 -13.17 32.57 -15.53
N ARG A 99 -12.67 32.29 -16.74
CA ARG A 99 -12.51 33.29 -17.80
C ARG A 99 -13.85 33.92 -18.20
N LEU A 100 -14.92 33.12 -18.32
CA LEU A 100 -16.25 33.63 -18.63
C LEU A 100 -16.80 34.53 -17.51
N LEU A 101 -16.63 34.13 -16.25
CA LEU A 101 -17.07 34.93 -15.10
C LEU A 101 -16.29 36.25 -15.02
N ALA A 102 -14.99 36.23 -15.31
CA ALA A 102 -14.16 37.44 -15.37
C ALA A 102 -14.66 38.42 -16.47
N GLN A 103 -14.93 37.92 -17.68
CA GLN A 103 -15.49 38.74 -18.78
C GLN A 103 -16.88 39.32 -18.45
N GLY A 104 -17.77 38.53 -17.82
CA GLY A 104 -19.10 38.99 -17.41
C GLY A 104 -19.03 40.13 -16.38
N ARG A 105 -18.08 40.05 -15.43
CA ARG A 105 -17.86 41.10 -14.43
C ARG A 105 -17.34 42.41 -15.04
N GLU A 106 -16.48 42.34 -16.04
CA GLU A 106 -15.95 43.51 -16.73
C GLU A 106 -17.04 44.20 -17.57
N SER A 107 -17.86 43.42 -18.28
CA SER A 107 -19.00 43.90 -19.07
C SER A 107 -20.06 44.64 -18.23
N GLY A 108 -20.32 44.18 -17.00
CA GLY A 108 -21.25 44.84 -16.08
C GLY A 108 -20.73 46.13 -15.42
N ARG A 109 -19.42 46.41 -15.51
CA ARG A 109 -18.80 47.61 -14.93
C ARG A 109 -18.85 48.82 -15.88
N VAL A 110 -19.13 48.59 -17.17
CA VAL A 110 -19.37 49.62 -18.19
C VAL A 110 -20.88 49.95 -18.24
N GLY A 111 -21.43 50.39 -17.10
CA GLY A 111 -22.75 51.05 -17.06
C GLY A 111 -22.62 52.54 -17.41
N PRO A 112 -23.60 53.17 -18.09
CA PRO A 112 -23.43 54.46 -18.74
C PRO A 112 -23.09 55.55 -17.72
N GLN A 113 -21.92 56.16 -17.88
CA GLN A 113 -21.56 57.40 -17.22
C GLN A 113 -22.48 58.50 -17.77
N ARG A 114 -23.43 58.95 -16.94
CA ARG A 114 -24.12 60.23 -17.13
C ARG A 114 -23.29 61.36 -16.57
#